data_AF-A0A9I9CK74-F1
#
_entry.id   AF-A0A9I9CK74-F1
#
_cell.length_a   1.000
_cell.length_b   1.000
_cell.length_c   1.000
_cell.angle_alpha   90.00
_cell.angle_beta   90.00
_cell.angle_gamma   90.00
#
_symmetry.space_group_name_H-M   'P 1'
#
loop_
_entity.id
_entity.type
_entity.pdbx_description
1 polymer ?
#
loop_
_entity_poly.entity_id
_entity_poly.type
_entity_poly.pdbx_seq_one_letter_code
_entity_poly.pdbx_strand_id
1 'polypeptide(L)'
;MSAAASSSSSHPQPPRSQQQMIHKFIDALRQQGFLDNDFNNRRTAPGHLDSLVTFCVESEPKLEIIQKALEGEHVDFRTAINTSEMIRSAATRVGGSRVASACIALQEHLNNNNLNGSKEAYKKLSWEYYVIRDSFHHILQVMLRKQWRFKKDEARFGEK
;
A
#
# COMPACT_ATOMS: atom_id res chain seq x y z
N MET A 1 -30.94 -5.52 -39.37
CA MET A 1 -29.51 -5.88 -39.58
C MET A 1 -28.74 -5.30 -38.41
N SER A 2 -28.19 -6.18 -37.56
CA SER A 2 -27.37 -5.83 -36.40
C SER A 2 -26.02 -5.29 -36.79
N ALA A 3 -25.51 -4.30 -36.05
CA ALA A 3 -24.11 -4.22 -35.66
C ALA A 3 -24.00 -3.34 -34.40
N ALA A 4 -23.83 -4.00 -33.26
CA ALA A 4 -23.34 -3.42 -32.02
C ALA A 4 -21.82 -3.69 -31.91
N ALA A 5 -21.17 -2.97 -30.98
CA ALA A 5 -19.76 -3.01 -30.58
C ALA A 5 -18.85 -2.01 -31.35
N SER A 6 -18.01 -1.18 -30.70
CA SER A 6 -17.26 -1.45 -29.47
C SER A 6 -17.00 -0.17 -28.67
N SER A 7 -17.46 -0.13 -27.42
CA SER A 7 -17.07 0.87 -26.44
C SER A 7 -15.70 0.52 -25.84
N SER A 8 -14.62 0.94 -26.50
CA SER A 8 -13.28 0.92 -25.89
C SER A 8 -13.22 1.99 -24.81
N SER A 9 -13.10 1.59 -23.55
CA SER A 9 -12.82 2.46 -22.40
C SER A 9 -11.37 2.99 -22.45
N SER A 10 -11.05 3.74 -23.50
CA SER A 10 -9.73 4.34 -23.71
C SER A 10 -9.49 5.46 -22.70
N HIS A 11 -8.85 5.13 -21.58
CA HIS A 11 -8.27 6.13 -20.69
C HIS A 11 -7.21 6.92 -21.48
N PRO A 12 -7.29 8.26 -21.51
CA PRO A 12 -6.34 9.05 -22.29
C PRO A 12 -4.93 8.93 -21.72
N GLN A 13 -3.99 8.50 -22.56
CA GLN A 13 -2.58 8.28 -22.19
C GLN A 13 -1.91 9.59 -21.74
N PRO A 14 -1.13 9.63 -20.64
CA PRO A 14 -0.46 10.84 -20.19
C PRO A 14 0.52 11.41 -21.25
N PRO A 15 0.76 12.73 -21.29
CA PRO A 15 1.79 13.32 -22.14
C PRO A 15 3.15 12.66 -21.92
N ARG A 16 3.99 12.60 -22.96
CA ARG A 16 5.31 11.90 -22.93
C ARG A 16 6.20 12.37 -21.77
N SER A 17 6.17 13.64 -21.41
CA SER A 17 6.92 14.18 -20.26
C SER A 17 6.44 13.61 -18.92
N GLN A 18 5.14 13.47 -18.72
CA GLN A 18 4.57 12.84 -17.51
C GLN A 18 4.86 11.35 -17.45
N GLN A 19 4.84 10.66 -18.60
CA GLN A 19 5.23 9.25 -18.70
C GLN A 19 6.70 9.03 -18.29
N GLN A 20 7.61 9.91 -18.72
CA GLN A 20 9.02 9.83 -18.34
C GLN A 20 9.24 10.11 -16.85
N MET A 21 8.55 11.12 -16.30
CA MET A 21 8.65 11.44 -14.87
C MET A 21 8.16 10.29 -14.00
N ILE A 22 7.03 9.66 -14.35
CA ILE A 22 6.51 8.55 -13.54
C ILE A 22 7.41 7.31 -13.60
N HIS A 23 8.06 7.05 -14.74
CA HIS A 23 9.06 5.97 -14.83
C HIS A 23 10.25 6.22 -13.91
N LYS A 24 10.83 7.43 -13.95
CA LYS A 24 11.93 7.81 -13.06
C LYS A 24 11.54 7.70 -11.58
N PHE A 25 10.32 8.13 -11.23
CA PHE A 25 9.81 8.03 -9.87
C PHE A 25 9.71 6.57 -9.40
N ILE A 26 9.13 5.69 -10.22
CA ILE A 26 9.00 4.26 -9.90
C ILE A 26 10.39 3.60 -9.79
N ASP A 27 11.32 3.93 -10.68
CA ASP A 27 12.68 3.40 -10.61
C ASP A 27 13.39 3.84 -9.33
N ALA A 28 13.20 5.09 -8.90
CA ALA A 28 13.73 5.58 -7.62
C ALA A 28 13.13 4.82 -6.42
N LEU A 29 11.82 4.53 -6.42
CA LEU A 29 11.18 3.73 -5.37
C LEU A 29 11.71 2.29 -5.33
N ARG A 30 11.98 1.69 -6.49
CA ARG A 30 12.60 0.35 -6.59
C ARG A 30 14.02 0.34 -6.06
N GLN A 31 14.84 1.32 -6.44
CA GLN A 31 16.21 1.45 -5.94
C GLN A 31 16.27 1.64 -4.41
N GLN A 32 15.28 2.32 -3.84
CA GLN A 32 15.12 2.48 -2.39
C GLN A 32 14.45 1.28 -1.70
N GLY A 33 14.10 0.24 -2.46
CA GLY A 33 13.49 -1.00 -1.96
C GLY A 33 12.00 -0.89 -1.59
N PHE A 34 11.35 0.25 -1.82
CA PHE A 34 9.91 0.39 -1.55
C PHE A 34 9.07 -0.53 -2.45
N LEU A 35 9.48 -0.62 -3.71
CA LEU A 35 8.89 -1.50 -4.71
C LEU A 35 9.86 -2.64 -5.03
N ASP A 36 9.35 -3.82 -5.33
CA ASP A 36 10.17 -4.92 -5.79
C ASP A 36 10.56 -4.79 -7.28
N ASN A 37 11.32 -5.76 -7.76
CA ASN A 37 11.84 -5.75 -9.12
C ASN A 37 10.77 -6.00 -10.19
N ASP A 38 9.67 -6.66 -9.83
CA ASP A 38 8.62 -7.06 -10.75
C ASP A 38 7.49 -6.03 -10.88
N PHE A 39 7.50 -4.97 -10.07
CA PHE A 39 6.48 -3.94 -10.11
C PHE A 39 6.24 -3.36 -11.50
N ASN A 40 7.30 -3.10 -12.28
CA ASN A 40 7.18 -2.55 -13.63
C ASN A 40 6.40 -3.49 -14.57
N ASN A 41 6.61 -4.80 -14.47
CA ASN A 41 5.92 -5.81 -15.26
C ASN A 41 4.44 -5.92 -14.82
N ARG A 42 4.17 -5.87 -13.51
CA ARG A 42 2.81 -5.95 -12.98
C ARG A 42 1.98 -4.70 -13.25
N ARG A 43 2.59 -3.52 -13.25
CA ARG A 43 1.89 -2.24 -13.49
C ARG A 43 1.18 -2.17 -14.83
N THR A 44 1.69 -2.85 -15.85
CA THR A 44 1.05 -2.93 -17.18
C THR A 44 -0.01 -4.03 -17.27
N ALA A 45 -0.11 -4.91 -16.27
CA ALA A 45 -1.11 -5.96 -16.25
C ALA A 45 -2.51 -5.39 -15.95
N PRO A 46 -3.57 -5.92 -16.59
CA PRO A 46 -4.95 -5.53 -16.31
C PRO A 46 -5.28 -5.68 -14.82
N GLY A 47 -5.96 -4.68 -14.24
CA GLY A 47 -6.42 -4.71 -12.84
C GLY A 47 -5.33 -4.46 -11.78
N HIS A 48 -4.06 -4.26 -12.16
CA HIS A 48 -3.02 -3.97 -11.17
C HIS A 48 -3.22 -2.61 -10.51
N LEU A 49 -3.61 -1.58 -11.27
CA LEU A 49 -3.89 -0.25 -10.70
C LEU A 49 -5.06 -0.30 -9.71
N ASP A 50 -6.10 -1.07 -10.01
CA ASP A 50 -7.21 -1.29 -9.07
C ASP A 50 -6.72 -2.02 -7.81
N SER A 51 -5.78 -2.96 -7.94
CA SER A 51 -5.16 -3.63 -6.80
C SER A 51 -4.35 -2.67 -5.92
N LEU A 52 -3.70 -1.64 -6.49
CA LEU A 52 -3.04 -0.59 -5.70
C LEU A 52 -4.06 0.20 -4.87
N VAL A 53 -5.19 0.55 -5.48
CA VAL A 53 -6.29 1.24 -4.79
C VAL A 53 -6.83 0.38 -3.65
N THR A 54 -7.16 -0.88 -3.93
CA THR A 54 -7.66 -1.82 -2.92
C THR A 54 -6.67 -1.96 -1.77
N PHE A 55 -5.37 -2.07 -2.05
CA PHE A 55 -4.34 -2.13 -1.02
C PHE A 55 -4.34 -0.90 -0.11
N CYS A 56 -4.41 0.31 -0.68
CA CYS A 56 -4.48 1.55 0.11
C CYS A 56 -5.77 1.66 0.95
N VAL A 57 -6.91 1.19 0.43
CA VAL A 57 -8.20 1.26 1.15
C VAL A 57 -8.25 0.24 2.28
N GLU A 58 -7.82 -0.99 2.02
CA GLU A 58 -8.03 -2.11 2.94
C GLU A 58 -6.93 -2.25 4.01
N SER A 59 -5.73 -1.73 3.77
CA SER A 59 -4.60 -1.90 4.70
C SER A 59 -4.63 -0.91 5.86
N GLU A 60 -5.12 0.31 5.66
CA GLU A 60 -5.17 1.32 6.74
C GLU A 60 -6.05 0.89 7.93
N PRO A 61 -7.30 0.39 7.74
CA PRO A 61 -8.09 -0.15 8.85
C PRO A 61 -7.42 -1.36 9.53
N LYS A 62 -6.62 -2.14 8.79
CA LYS A 62 -5.88 -3.28 9.34
C LYS A 62 -4.74 -2.85 10.26
N LEU A 63 -4.07 -1.74 9.95
CA LEU A 63 -3.09 -1.16 10.86
C LEU A 63 -3.75 -0.72 12.18
N GLU A 64 -4.92 -0.07 12.11
CA GLU A 64 -5.67 0.32 13.31
C GLU A 64 -6.08 -0.90 14.16
N ILE A 65 -6.42 -2.04 13.53
CA ILE A 65 -6.70 -3.30 14.23
C ILE A 65 -5.46 -3.83 14.96
N ILE A 66 -4.30 -3.84 14.30
CA ILE A 66 -3.03 -4.27 14.93
C ILE A 66 -2.70 -3.37 16.11
N GLN A 67 -2.84 -2.04 15.95
CA GLN A 67 -2.59 -1.08 17.02
C GLN A 67 -3.43 -1.38 18.26
N LYS A 68 -4.74 -1.53 18.08
CA LYS A 68 -5.67 -1.84 19.17
C LYS A 68 -5.34 -3.16 19.86
N ALA A 69 -4.96 -4.18 19.09
CA ALA A 69 -4.55 -5.48 19.64
C ALA A 69 -3.28 -5.39 20.51
N LEU A 70 -2.40 -4.41 20.27
CA LEU A 70 -1.16 -4.17 21.04
C LEU A 70 -1.31 -3.16 22.19
N GLU A 71 -2.34 -2.32 22.15
CA GLU A 71 -2.60 -1.27 23.15
C GLU A 71 -3.68 -1.64 24.18
N GLY A 72 -4.48 -2.68 23.93
CA GLY A 72 -5.53 -3.14 24.84
C GLY A 72 -5.00 -3.59 26.21
N GLU A 73 -5.90 -3.57 27.21
CA GLU A 73 -5.63 -4.09 28.56
C GLU A 73 -5.16 -5.55 28.54
N HIS A 74 -5.70 -6.33 27.59
CA HIS A 74 -5.21 -7.66 27.23
C HIS A 74 -4.67 -7.63 25.81
N VAL A 75 -3.37 -7.93 25.66
CA VAL A 75 -2.72 -7.99 24.35
C VAL A 75 -3.21 -9.20 23.56
N ASP A 76 -3.72 -8.97 22.36
CA ASP A 76 -4.17 -10.02 21.45
C ASP A 76 -3.15 -10.23 20.32
N PHE A 77 -2.10 -11.00 20.63
CA PHE A 77 -1.07 -11.36 19.65
C PHE A 77 -1.66 -12.15 18.47
N ARG A 78 -2.73 -12.94 18.67
CA ARG A 78 -3.30 -13.76 17.61
C ARG A 78 -3.94 -12.89 16.54
N THR A 79 -4.73 -11.90 16.94
CA THR A 79 -5.33 -10.93 16.01
C THR A 79 -4.26 -10.11 15.30
N ALA A 80 -3.23 -9.66 16.02
CA ALA A 80 -2.13 -8.92 15.42
C ALA A 80 -1.36 -9.75 14.37
N ILE A 81 -1.08 -11.04 14.64
CA ILE A 81 -0.39 -11.95 13.72
C ILE A 81 -1.20 -12.13 12.43
N ASN A 82 -2.47 -12.51 12.58
CA ASN A 82 -3.34 -12.77 11.42
C ASN A 82 -3.50 -11.51 10.58
N THR A 83 -3.68 -10.35 11.23
CA THR A 83 -3.87 -9.08 10.52
C THR A 83 -2.58 -8.61 9.83
N SER A 84 -1.42 -8.76 10.47
CA SER A 84 -0.11 -8.49 9.86
C SER A 84 0.12 -9.37 8.62
N GLU A 85 -0.25 -10.65 8.68
CA GLU A 85 -0.16 -11.58 7.55
C GLU A 85 -1.05 -11.15 6.36
N MET A 86 -2.27 -10.68 6.62
CA MET A 86 -3.14 -10.15 5.57
C MET A 86 -2.51 -8.94 4.87
N ILE A 87 -1.91 -8.01 5.62
CA ILE A 87 -1.20 -6.85 5.06
C ILE A 87 0.00 -7.32 4.24
N ARG A 88 0.80 -8.26 4.74
CA ARG A 88 1.98 -8.82 4.06
C ARG A 88 1.61 -9.41 2.70
N SER A 89 0.57 -10.24 2.68
CA SER A 89 0.07 -10.88 1.47
C SER A 89 -0.41 -9.86 0.45
N ALA A 90 -1.19 -8.86 0.89
CA ALA A 90 -1.65 -7.77 0.04
C ALA A 90 -0.48 -6.93 -0.52
N ALA A 91 0.48 -6.56 0.33
CA ALA A 91 1.67 -5.81 -0.04
C ALA A 91 2.49 -6.56 -1.11
N THR A 92 2.68 -7.87 -0.95
CA THR A 92 3.40 -8.71 -1.92
C THR A 92 2.72 -8.70 -3.28
N ARG A 93 1.39 -8.80 -3.33
CA ARG A 93 0.61 -8.78 -4.58
C ARG A 93 0.75 -7.46 -5.36
N VAL A 94 0.95 -6.34 -4.65
CA VAL A 94 1.16 -5.01 -5.24
C VAL A 94 2.63 -4.62 -5.39
N GLY A 95 3.56 -5.51 -5.04
CA GLY A 95 5.01 -5.26 -5.10
C GLY A 95 5.56 -4.35 -4.00
N GLY A 96 4.82 -4.12 -2.91
CA GLY A 96 5.25 -3.32 -1.75
C GLY A 96 6.27 -4.05 -0.87
N SER A 97 7.52 -4.11 -1.30
CA SER A 97 8.58 -4.94 -0.71
C SER A 97 8.93 -4.57 0.74
N ARG A 98 9.15 -3.28 1.03
CA ARG A 98 9.48 -2.83 2.39
C ARG A 98 8.35 -3.04 3.39
N VAL A 99 7.10 -2.86 2.97
CA VAL A 99 5.92 -3.17 3.80
C VAL A 99 5.86 -4.66 4.10
N ALA A 100 6.02 -5.52 3.08
CA ALA A 100 6.04 -6.97 3.28
C ALA A 100 7.17 -7.40 4.24
N SER A 101 8.35 -6.78 4.11
CA SER A 101 9.50 -7.02 4.99
C SER A 101 9.23 -6.54 6.43
N ALA A 102 8.58 -5.39 6.61
CA ALA A 102 8.19 -4.90 7.93
C ALA A 102 7.13 -5.79 8.60
N CYS A 103 6.20 -6.36 7.84
CA CYS A 103 5.26 -7.36 8.36
C CYS A 103 5.98 -8.62 8.86
N ILE A 104 7.01 -9.10 8.14
CA ILE A 104 7.83 -10.25 8.58
C ILE A 104 8.52 -9.95 9.92
N ALA A 105 9.17 -8.80 10.04
CA ALA A 105 9.81 -8.38 11.29
C ALA A 105 8.80 -8.24 12.44
N LEU A 106 7.62 -7.69 12.18
CA LEU A 106 6.54 -7.63 13.16
C LEU A 106 6.10 -9.04 13.60
N GLN A 107 5.89 -9.96 12.66
CA GLN A 107 5.50 -11.34 12.97
C GLN A 107 6.51 -12.05 13.87
N GLU A 108 7.81 -11.83 13.67
CA GLU A 108 8.85 -12.40 14.53
C GLU A 108 8.64 -11.99 16.00
N HIS A 109 8.41 -10.70 16.27
CA HIS A 109 8.15 -10.23 17.63
C HIS A 109 6.82 -10.73 18.19
N LEU A 110 5.77 -10.77 17.36
CA LEU A 110 4.45 -11.24 17.78
C LEU A 110 4.47 -12.73 18.15
N ASN A 111 5.15 -13.57 17.35
CA ASN A 111 5.28 -15.01 17.63
C ASN A 111 6.07 -15.29 18.91
N ASN A 112 6.99 -14.39 19.28
CA ASN A 112 7.76 -14.46 20.51
C ASN A 112 7.06 -13.80 21.71
N ASN A 113 5.79 -13.36 21.57
CA ASN A 113 5.05 -12.59 22.57
C ASN A 113 5.81 -11.36 23.10
N ASN A 114 6.71 -10.79 22.29
CA ASN A 114 7.53 -9.64 22.66
C ASN A 114 6.76 -8.36 22.39
N LEU A 115 6.04 -7.84 23.39
CA LEU A 115 5.19 -6.66 23.25
C LEU A 115 5.96 -5.41 22.83
N ASN A 116 7.09 -5.13 23.48
CA ASN A 116 7.88 -3.93 23.20
C ASN A 116 8.45 -3.97 21.77
N GLY A 117 9.01 -5.11 21.37
CA GLY A 117 9.48 -5.33 20.00
C GLY A 117 8.33 -5.23 18.98
N SER A 118 7.15 -5.76 19.32
CA SER A 118 5.96 -5.67 18.45
C SER A 118 5.50 -4.23 18.26
N LYS A 119 5.51 -3.40 19.32
CA LYS A 119 5.16 -1.97 19.23
C LYS A 119 6.15 -1.20 18.37
N GLU A 120 7.44 -1.43 18.51
CA GLU A 120 8.46 -0.77 17.66
C GLU A 120 8.39 -1.25 16.21
N ALA A 121 8.22 -2.55 15.97
CA ALA A 121 8.04 -3.10 14.64
C ALA A 121 6.75 -2.61 13.98
N TYR A 122 5.66 -2.43 14.75
CA TYR A 122 4.42 -1.84 14.26
C TYR A 122 4.61 -0.39 13.82
N LYS A 123 5.31 0.45 14.60
CA LYS A 123 5.64 1.83 14.18
C LYS A 123 6.38 1.85 12.84
N LYS A 124 7.35 0.95 12.67
CA LYS A 124 8.07 0.79 11.40
C LYS A 124 7.14 0.37 10.28
N LEU A 125 6.31 -0.66 10.47
CA LEU A 125 5.32 -1.10 9.49
C LEU A 125 4.40 0.04 9.06
N SER A 126 3.86 0.80 10.00
CA SER A 126 2.99 1.95 9.73
C SER A 126 3.71 3.02 8.92
N TRP A 127 4.97 3.33 9.25
CA TRP A 127 5.78 4.27 8.47
C TRP A 127 5.96 3.80 7.02
N GLU A 128 6.39 2.55 6.82
CA GLU A 128 6.57 1.99 5.48
C GLU A 128 5.27 2.00 4.67
N TYR A 129 4.14 1.70 5.33
CA TYR A 129 2.83 1.75 4.71
C TYR A 129 2.47 3.15 4.22
N TYR A 130 2.59 4.17 5.06
CA TYR A 130 2.20 5.52 4.68
C TYR A 130 3.06 6.08 3.55
N VAL A 131 4.37 5.79 3.55
CA VAL A 131 5.25 6.18 2.45
C VAL A 131 4.84 5.53 1.13
N ILE A 132 4.56 4.22 1.12
CA ILE A 132 4.17 3.55 -0.12
C ILE A 132 2.76 3.91 -0.56
N ARG A 133 1.83 4.17 0.37
CA ARG A 133 0.47 4.64 0.08
C ARG A 133 0.51 5.96 -0.67
N ASP A 134 1.27 6.92 -0.17
CA ASP A 134 1.39 8.24 -0.81
C ASP A 134 2.09 8.14 -2.18
N SER A 135 3.06 7.23 -2.30
CA SER A 135 3.70 6.90 -3.57
C SER A 135 2.72 6.29 -4.58
N PHE A 136 1.86 5.36 -4.14
CA PHE A 136 0.80 4.78 -4.97
C PHE A 136 -0.23 5.83 -5.36
N HIS A 137 -0.59 6.76 -4.48
CA HIS A 137 -1.48 7.88 -4.85
C HIS A 137 -0.88 8.70 -6.00
N HIS A 138 0.41 9.03 -5.93
CA HIS A 138 1.08 9.76 -7.01
C HIS A 138 1.07 8.96 -8.32
N ILE A 139 1.37 7.66 -8.27
CA ILE A 139 1.32 6.77 -9.45
C ILE A 139 -0.09 6.72 -10.04
N LEU A 140 -1.11 6.51 -9.22
CA LEU A 140 -2.51 6.40 -9.64
C LEU A 140 -3.02 7.71 -10.22
N GLN A 141 -2.66 8.86 -9.64
CA GLN A 141 -3.06 10.17 -10.15
C GLN A 141 -2.54 10.40 -11.58
N VAL A 142 -1.28 10.07 -11.84
CA VAL A 142 -0.66 10.22 -13.17
C VAL A 142 -1.22 9.20 -14.16
N MET A 143 -1.41 7.95 -13.73
CA MET A 143 -1.80 6.85 -14.63
C MET A 143 -3.31 6.79 -14.94
N LEU A 144 -4.16 7.05 -13.95
CA LEU A 144 -5.61 7.02 -14.12
C LEU A 144 -6.19 8.38 -14.52
N ARG A 145 -5.41 9.47 -14.41
CA ARG A 145 -5.87 10.87 -14.54
C ARG A 145 -7.12 11.18 -13.68
N LYS A 146 -7.33 10.40 -12.63
CA LYS A 146 -8.42 10.58 -11.66
C LYS A 146 -7.81 11.18 -10.39
N GLN A 147 -8.39 12.28 -9.92
CA GLN A 147 -8.04 12.82 -8.62
C GLN A 147 -8.70 11.93 -7.55
N TRP A 148 -7.95 10.96 -7.04
CA TRP A 148 -8.39 10.17 -5.89
C TRP A 148 -8.22 11.03 -4.63
N ARG A 149 -9.34 11.47 -4.05
CA ARG A 149 -9.38 12.11 -2.73
C ARG A 149 -9.86 11.08 -1.72
N PHE A 150 -8.97 10.59 -0.88
CA PHE A 150 -9.37 9.92 0.34
C PHE A 150 -9.87 10.98 1.33
N LYS A 151 -11.13 10.90 1.74
CA LYS A 151 -11.67 11.71 2.84
C LYS A 151 -11.09 11.21 4.17
N LYS A 152 -9.81 11.50 4.47
CA LYS A 152 -9.30 11.43 5.86
C LYS A 152 -7.97 12.15 6.12
N ASP A 153 -7.64 13.21 5.39
CA ASP A 153 -6.45 14.04 5.69
C ASP A 153 -6.78 15.39 6.38
N GLU A 154 -8.01 15.60 6.83
CA GLU A 154 -8.43 16.85 7.50
C GLU A 154 -8.45 16.76 9.05
N ALA A 155 -7.95 15.66 9.64
CA ALA A 155 -8.12 15.43 11.09
C ALA A 155 -6.86 14.96 11.86
N ARG A 156 -5.65 14.97 11.28
CA ARG A 156 -4.44 14.50 12.02
C ARG A 156 -3.30 15.52 12.19
N PHE A 157 -3.49 16.77 11.80
CA PHE A 157 -2.45 17.82 11.98
C PHE A 157 -2.96 19.14 12.58
N GLY A 158 -4.08 19.12 13.28
CA GLY A 158 -4.63 20.30 13.96
C GLY A 158 -4.98 20.01 15.40
N GLU A 159 -3.97 19.81 16.25
CA GLU A 159 -4.04 20.10 17.69
C GLU A 159 -2.60 20.14 18.25
N LYS A 160 -2.08 21.36 18.36
CA LYS A 160 -1.08 21.75 19.36
C LYS A 160 -1.64 22.95 20.09
#